data_AF-A0A2M9P0Z3-F1
#
_entry.id   AF-A0A2M9P0Z3-F1
#
_cell.length_a   1.000
_cell.length_b   1.000
_cell.length_c   1.000
_cell.angle_alpha   90.00
_cell.angle_beta   90.00
_cell.angle_gamma   90.00
#
_symmetry.space_group_name_H-M   'P 1'
#
loop_
_entity.id
_entity.type
_entity.pdbx_description
1 polymer ?
#
loop_
_entity_poly.entity_id
_entity_poly.type
_entity_poly.pdbx_seq_one_letter_code
_entity_poly.pdbx_strand_id
1 'polypeptide(L)'
;RVLALRKGEVPGLLTTTILERGVTIERLEVAVIGSEHEVFSESALVQIAGRVGRSLAHPCGTITFFHYGKSKAMIEAIHHIRMMNEAALKRGLLDA
;
A
#
# COMPACT_ATOMS: atom_id res chain seq x y z
N ARG A 1 16.45 -10.43 3.34
CA ARG A 1 16.05 -9.80 2.06
C ARG A 1 15.28 -8.50 2.29
N VAL A 2 14.23 -8.50 3.14
CA VAL A 2 13.54 -7.27 3.56
C VAL A 2 14.49 -6.23 4.17
N LEU A 3 15.48 -6.66 4.97
CA LEU A 3 16.51 -5.77 5.52
C LEU A 3 17.38 -5.09 4.46
N ALA A 4 17.66 -5.76 3.33
CA ALA A 4 18.42 -5.16 2.23
C ALA A 4 17.61 -4.04 1.56
N LEU A 5 16.31 -4.26 1.35
CA LEU A 5 15.40 -3.22 0.85
C LEU A 5 15.31 -2.05 1.84
N ARG A 6 15.20 -2.33 3.15
CA ARG A 6 15.17 -1.29 4.19
C ARG A 6 16.45 -0.45 4.21
N LYS A 7 17.60 -1.04 3.93
CA LYS A 7 18.90 -0.36 3.84
C LYS A 7 19.14 0.32 2.49
N GLY A 8 18.24 0.17 1.52
CA GLY A 8 18.41 0.67 0.15
C GLY A 8 19.46 -0.11 -0.66
N GLU A 9 19.90 -1.28 -0.19
CA GLU A 9 20.86 -2.14 -0.89
C GLU A 9 20.25 -2.80 -2.14
N VAL A 10 18.92 -2.92 -2.18
CA VAL A 10 18.17 -3.38 -3.35
C VAL A 10 17.05 -2.38 -3.69
N PRO A 11 16.72 -2.21 -4.97
CA PRO A 11 15.74 -1.21 -5.40
C PRO A 11 14.28 -1.63 -5.16
N GLY A 12 14.02 -2.91 -4.91
CA GLY A 12 12.67 -3.42 -4.73
C GLY A 12 12.61 -4.87 -4.26
N LEU A 13 11.41 -5.33 -3.94
CA LEU A 13 11.14 -6.72 -3.56
C LEU A 13 9.85 -7.20 -4.23
N LEU A 14 9.94 -8.29 -4.96
CA LEU A 14 8.78 -9.03 -5.45
C LEU A 14 8.31 -10.01 -4.37
N THR A 15 7.03 -9.98 -4.02
CA THR A 15 6.42 -10.84 -3.00
C THR A 15 4.97 -11.17 -3.36
N THR A 16 4.37 -12.17 -2.71
CA THR A 16 3.08 -12.73 -3.12
C THR A 16 1.87 -12.04 -2.49
N THR A 17 1.95 -11.48 -1.28
CA THR A 17 0.79 -10.77 -0.69
C THR A 17 1.14 -9.75 0.38
N ILE A 18 2.06 -10.03 1.31
CA ILE A 18 2.33 -9.15 2.46
C ILE A 18 3.82 -9.17 2.85
N LEU A 19 4.36 -7.97 3.11
CA LEU A 19 5.70 -7.81 3.69
C LEU A 19 5.74 -8.19 5.18
N GLU A 20 6.90 -8.65 5.62
CA GLU A 20 7.17 -9.02 7.01
C GLU A 20 6.67 -7.96 8.01
N ARG A 21 6.02 -8.40 9.09
CA ARG A 21 5.47 -7.49 10.11
C ARG A 21 6.62 -6.75 10.82
N GLY A 22 6.35 -5.53 11.26
CA GLY A 22 7.29 -4.75 12.06
C GLY A 22 8.39 -4.03 11.29
N VAL A 23 8.36 -4.05 9.94
CA VAL A 23 9.33 -3.30 9.13
C VAL A 23 8.66 -2.08 8.50
N THR A 24 9.17 -0.89 8.83
CA THR A 24 8.89 0.37 8.11
C THR A 24 10.03 0.63 7.13
N ILE A 25 9.67 0.86 5.87
CA ILE A 25 10.59 1.20 4.78
C ILE A 25 10.25 2.63 4.36
N GLU A 26 11.24 3.52 4.34
CA GLU A 26 11.02 4.90 3.90
C GLU A 26 10.77 4.96 2.39
N ARG A 27 9.89 5.87 1.96
CA ARG A 27 9.55 6.10 0.55
C ARG A 27 9.14 4.83 -0.20
N LEU A 28 8.48 3.91 0.51
CA LEU A 28 7.99 2.68 -0.10
C LEU A 28 6.79 2.98 -1.02
N GLU A 29 6.94 2.69 -2.30
CA GLU A 29 5.84 2.60 -3.26
C GLU A 29 5.49 1.13 -3.52
N VAL A 30 4.23 0.86 -3.87
CA VAL A 30 3.73 -0.50 -4.05
C VAL A 30 3.01 -0.67 -5.39
N ALA A 31 3.31 -1.76 -6.08
CA ALA A 31 2.56 -2.22 -7.25
C ALA A 31 1.96 -3.60 -6.96
N VAL A 32 0.67 -3.77 -7.28
CA VAL A 32 -0.02 -5.07 -7.21
C VAL A 32 -0.31 -5.53 -8.63
N ILE A 33 0.26 -6.67 -9.01
CA ILE A 33 0.08 -7.26 -10.35
C ILE A 33 -1.02 -8.31 -10.31
N GLY A 34 -1.95 -8.28 -11.27
CA GLY A 34 -3.09 -9.20 -11.31
C GLY A 34 -4.11 -8.93 -10.19
N SER A 35 -4.30 -7.66 -9.85
CA SER A 35 -5.15 -7.21 -8.74
C SER A 35 -6.65 -7.51 -8.90
N GLU A 36 -7.07 -8.01 -10.07
CA GLU A 36 -8.39 -8.57 -10.31
C GLU A 36 -8.59 -10.00 -9.77
N HIS A 37 -7.50 -10.72 -9.48
CA HIS A 37 -7.58 -12.09 -9.00
C HIS A 37 -8.31 -12.16 -7.66
N GLU A 38 -9.13 -13.19 -7.45
CA GLU A 38 -10.00 -13.36 -6.26
C GLU A 38 -9.25 -13.43 -4.92
N VAL A 39 -7.94 -13.68 -4.97
CA VAL A 39 -7.05 -13.67 -3.80
C VAL A 39 -6.92 -12.25 -3.21
N PHE A 40 -7.15 -11.22 -4.01
CA PHE A 40 -7.10 -9.82 -3.60
C PHE A 40 -8.49 -9.32 -3.23
N SER A 41 -8.90 -9.63 -1.99
CA SER A 41 -10.08 -9.01 -1.38
C SER A 41 -9.87 -7.51 -1.14
N GLU A 42 -10.96 -6.79 -0.87
CA GLU A 42 -10.90 -5.39 -0.41
C GLU A 42 -9.91 -5.24 0.77
N SER A 43 -10.07 -6.08 1.80
CA SER A 43 -9.24 -6.04 3.00
C SER A 43 -7.76 -6.32 2.70
N ALA A 44 -7.44 -7.24 1.78
CA ALA A 44 -6.08 -7.51 1.37
C ALA A 44 -5.47 -6.29 0.67
N LEU A 45 -6.19 -5.69 -0.28
CA LEU A 45 -5.74 -4.49 -1.00
C LEU A 45 -5.53 -3.30 -0.06
N VAL A 46 -6.44 -3.09 0.90
CA VAL A 46 -6.30 -2.05 1.94
C VAL A 46 -5.07 -2.31 2.82
N GLN A 47 -4.83 -3.55 3.23
CA GLN A 47 -3.66 -3.90 4.04
C GLN A 47 -2.33 -3.72 3.28
N ILE A 48 -2.33 -4.02 1.98
CA ILE A 48 -1.18 -3.77 1.10
C ILE A 48 -0.96 -2.26 0.96
N ALA A 49 -2.01 -1.49 0.69
CA ALA A 49 -1.96 -0.03 0.61
C ALA A 49 -1.42 0.60 1.90
N GLY A 50 -1.81 0.09 3.07
CA GLY A 50 -1.31 0.55 4.37
C GLY A 50 0.18 0.31 4.63
N ARG A 51 0.92 -0.28 3.68
CA ARG A 51 2.40 -0.35 3.73
C ARG A 51 3.07 0.89 3.18
N VAL A 52 2.38 1.64 2.33
CA VAL A 52 2.81 2.91 1.77
C VAL A 52 2.64 4.03 2.81
N GLY A 53 3.49 5.05 2.79
CA GLY A 53 3.33 6.23 3.64
C GLY A 53 3.53 6.00 5.16
N ARG A 54 4.19 4.90 5.56
CA ARG A 54 4.39 4.57 7.00
C ARG A 54 5.53 5.33 7.68
N SER A 55 6.40 6.00 6.93
CA SER A 55 7.46 6.81 7.53
C SER A 55 6.88 8.16 7.94
N LEU A 56 7.14 8.61 9.16
CA LEU A 56 6.75 9.96 9.59
C LEU A 56 7.42 11.05 8.75
N ALA A 57 8.62 10.79 8.23
CA ALA A 57 9.32 11.71 7.33
C ALA A 57 8.71 11.72 5.91
N HIS A 58 7.99 10.65 5.54
CA HIS A 58 7.39 10.46 4.22
C HIS A 58 6.00 9.81 4.38
N PRO A 59 5.00 10.57 4.87
CA PRO A 59 3.67 10.05 5.17
C PRO A 59 2.82 9.78 3.92
N CYS A 60 3.29 10.25 2.76
CA CYS A 60 2.66 10.04 1.47
C CYS A 60 3.38 8.96 0.67
N GLY A 61 2.66 8.33 -0.27
CA GLY A 61 3.26 7.49 -1.29
C GLY A 61 2.22 6.92 -2.25
N THR A 62 2.72 6.17 -3.23
CA THR A 62 1.90 5.68 -4.35
C THR A 62 1.61 4.18 -4.20
N ILE A 63 0.36 3.80 -4.47
CA ILE A 63 -0.01 2.42 -4.76
C ILE A 63 -0.68 2.31 -6.13
N THR A 64 -0.24 1.34 -6.93
CA THR A 64 -0.77 1.11 -8.28
C THR A 64 -1.28 -0.33 -8.43
N PHE A 65 -2.52 -0.45 -8.90
CA PHE A 65 -3.15 -1.73 -9.20
C PHE A 65 -3.07 -1.99 -10.70
N PHE A 66 -2.28 -2.98 -11.09
CA PHE A 66 -2.23 -3.48 -12.47
C PHE A 66 -3.21 -4.63 -12.60
N HIS A 67 -4.09 -4.55 -13.60
CA HIS A 67 -5.17 -5.51 -13.76
C HIS A 67 -5.59 -5.72 -15.21
N TYR A 68 -6.20 -6.88 -15.48
CA TYR A 68 -6.88 -7.17 -16.76
C TYR A 68 -8.37 -6.79 -16.76
N GLY A 69 -8.90 -6.34 -15.63
CA GLY A 69 -10.27 -5.87 -15.51
C GLY A 69 -10.50 -5.28 -14.13
N LYS A 70 -11.38 -4.27 -14.05
CA LYS A 70 -11.69 -3.62 -12.77
C LYS A 70 -12.58 -4.54 -11.92
N SER A 71 -12.13 -4.87 -10.71
CA SER A 71 -12.90 -5.71 -9.77
C SER A 71 -13.68 -4.86 -8.76
N LYS A 72 -14.73 -5.45 -8.17
CA LYS A 72 -15.48 -4.81 -7.08
C LYS A 72 -14.59 -4.53 -5.87
N ALA A 73 -13.73 -5.49 -5.50
CA ALA A 73 -12.77 -5.38 -4.40
C ALA A 73 -11.82 -4.18 -4.58
N MET A 74 -11.36 -3.90 -5.81
CA MET A 74 -10.53 -2.71 -6.08
C MET A 74 -11.29 -1.40 -5.86
N ILE A 75 -12.56 -1.34 -6.27
CA ILE A 75 -13.41 -0.15 -6.09
C ILE A 75 -13.61 0.12 -4.61
N GLU A 76 -13.98 -0.92 -3.87
CA GLU A 76 -14.21 -0.85 -2.43
C GLU A 76 -12.93 -0.43 -1.71
N ALA A 77 -11.77 -1.01 -2.07
CA ALA A 77 -10.49 -0.66 -1.46
C ALA A 77 -10.12 0.81 -1.70
N ILE A 78 -10.27 1.30 -2.93
CA ILE A 78 -10.01 2.72 -3.25
C ILE A 78 -10.93 3.65 -2.44
N HIS A 79 -12.21 3.30 -2.34
CA HIS A 79 -13.16 4.08 -1.54
C HIS A 79 -12.77 4.08 -0.06
N HIS A 80 -12.44 2.92 0.50
CA HIS A 80 -11.99 2.75 1.87
C HIS A 80 -10.74 3.59 2.17
N ILE A 81 -9.70 3.48 1.35
CA ILE A 81 -8.45 4.22 1.51
C ILE A 81 -8.71 5.73 1.47
N ARG A 82 -9.51 6.22 0.50
CA ARG A 82 -9.84 7.64 0.39
C ARG A 82 -10.61 8.14 1.62
N MET A 83 -11.58 7.39 2.09
CA MET A 83 -12.34 7.71 3.30
C MET A 83 -11.43 7.80 4.53
N MET A 84 -10.50 6.85 4.69
CA MET A 84 -9.53 6.86 5.80
C MET A 84 -8.58 8.05 5.71
N ASN A 85 -8.08 8.37 4.52
CA ASN A 85 -7.19 9.52 4.32
C ASN A 85 -7.93 10.84 4.59
N GLU A 86 -9.17 10.97 4.14
CA GLU A 86 -10.00 12.14 4.42
C GLU A 86 -10.27 12.29 5.93
N ALA A 87 -10.62 11.19 6.60
CA ALA A 87 -10.81 11.17 8.05
C ALA A 87 -9.52 11.52 8.81
N ALA A 88 -8.37 11.03 8.33
CA ALA A 88 -7.07 11.34 8.92
C ALA A 88 -6.71 12.83 8.73
N LEU A 89 -6.94 13.39 7.54
CA LEU A 89 -6.76 14.82 7.27
C LEU A 89 -7.64 15.69 8.17
N LYS A 90 -8.93 15.37 8.29
CA LYS A 90 -9.88 16.06 9.19
C LYS A 90 -9.46 16.03 10.66
N ARG A 91 -8.67 15.02 11.06
CA ARG A 91 -8.15 14.84 12.42
C ARG A 91 -6.75 15.42 12.62
N GLY A 92 -6.15 16.02 11.60
CA GLY A 92 -4.77 16.53 11.65
C GLY A 92 -3.72 15.42 11.76
N LEU A 93 -4.03 14.21 11.28
CA LEU A 93 -3.10 13.07 11.25
C LEU A 93 -2.31 12.98 9.93
N LEU A 94 -2.69 13.77 8.93
CA LEU A 94 -2.01 13.94 7.65
C LEU A 94 -1.90 15.43 7.34
N ASP A 95 -0.79 15.82 6.73
CA ASP A 95 -0.60 17.16 6.18
C ASP A 95 -1.28 17.25 4.79
N ALA A 96 -1.76 18.45 4.43
CA ALA A 96 -2.45 18.72 3.17
C ALA A 96 -1.48 18.92 1.99
#